data_AF-V9LBS4-F1
#
_entry.id   AF-V9LBS4-F1
#
_cell.length_a   1.000
_cell.length_b   1.000
_cell.length_c   1.000
_cell.angle_alpha   90.00
_cell.angle_beta   90.00
_cell.angle_gamma   90.00
#
_symmetry.space_group_name_H-M   'P 1'
#
loop_
_entity.id
_entity.type
_entity.pdbx_description
1 polymer ?
#
loop_
_entity_poly.entity_id
_entity_poly.type
_entity_poly.pdbx_seq_one_letter_code
_entity_poly.pdbx_strand_id
1 'polypeptide(L)'
;VHFKYIMENGIHVKRVTDVFITKTFPNHYSLVTGLYAESHGIVSNEMYDPDLNISFSMDKSNALNPVWWEEAYPLWITNQIQGHKSGAAMWPGTDVQIHGIFPTHYMPYNISVSFEDRVARLIDWFTGKDPVNFGVLYWEEPDISGHNLGPDSVLMNDIIADIDLKLGYLITQLQKAGLWETLNIIVTSDHGMAQCSKDRIIELDRYVNNELYTWIDFSPVSAILPKPDRYNDVYNALINAHPNMTVYKKEEIPDRFHYKHNNRIQPIIAVA
;
A
#
# COMPACT_ATOMS: atom_id res chain seq x y z
N VAL A 1 11.29 8.95 -21.10
CA VAL A 1 12.66 8.69 -21.60
C VAL A 1 13.41 7.76 -20.66
N HIS A 2 13.43 8.05 -19.36
CA HIS A 2 14.18 7.29 -18.36
C HIS A 2 13.56 5.93 -18.04
N PHE A 3 12.22 5.83 -17.99
CA PHE A 3 11.57 4.52 -17.87
C PHE A 3 11.92 3.61 -19.05
N LYS A 4 11.87 4.16 -20.27
CA LYS A 4 12.28 3.43 -21.48
C LYS A 4 13.73 2.96 -21.38
N TYR A 5 14.63 3.82 -20.94
CA TYR A 5 16.03 3.47 -20.75
C TYR A 5 16.22 2.29 -19.79
N ILE A 6 15.60 2.29 -18.60
CA ILE A 6 15.74 1.17 -17.65
C ILE A 6 15.04 -0.11 -18.14
N MET A 7 13.96 0.00 -18.91
CA MET A 7 13.30 -1.17 -19.50
C MET A 7 14.14 -1.80 -20.62
N GLU A 8 14.89 -1.00 -21.38
CA GLU A 8 15.74 -1.48 -22.48
C GLU A 8 17.10 -2.00 -22.00
N ASN A 9 17.60 -1.49 -20.87
CA ASN A 9 18.93 -1.83 -20.32
C ASN A 9 18.85 -2.65 -19.03
N GLY A 10 17.67 -3.11 -18.64
CA GLY A 10 17.42 -3.90 -17.43
C GLY A 10 16.45 -5.04 -17.69
N ILE A 11 15.82 -5.53 -16.62
CA ILE A 11 14.77 -6.54 -16.69
C ILE A 11 13.42 -5.86 -16.54
N HIS A 12 12.54 -6.06 -17.52
CA HIS A 12 11.18 -5.54 -17.50
C HIS A 12 10.16 -6.68 -17.39
N VAL A 13 9.35 -6.63 -16.33
CA VAL A 13 8.19 -7.51 -16.14
C VAL A 13 6.95 -6.77 -16.63
N LYS A 14 6.21 -7.36 -17.60
CA LYS A 14 5.04 -6.71 -18.23
C LYS A 14 3.92 -6.35 -17.25
N ARG A 15 3.78 -7.11 -16.16
CA ARG A 15 2.75 -6.92 -15.15
C ARG A 15 3.18 -7.58 -13.84
N VAL A 16 3.12 -6.82 -12.76
CA VAL A 16 3.11 -7.34 -11.39
C VAL A 16 1.65 -7.55 -11.00
N THR A 17 1.33 -8.68 -10.36
CA THR A 17 -0.02 -8.94 -9.86
C THR A 17 -0.04 -8.65 -8.37
N ASP A 18 -0.75 -7.59 -8.01
CA ASP A 18 -0.88 -7.11 -6.64
C ASP A 18 -1.70 -8.08 -5.77
N VAL A 19 -1.57 -7.97 -4.46
CA VAL A 19 -2.43 -8.71 -3.54
C VAL A 19 -3.81 -8.06 -3.47
N PHE A 20 -4.82 -8.86 -3.13
CA PHE A 20 -6.12 -8.31 -2.79
C PHE A 20 -6.10 -7.82 -1.33
N ILE A 21 -6.56 -6.62 -1.00
CA ILE A 21 -7.12 -5.57 -1.87
C ILE A 21 -6.01 -4.69 -2.49
N THR A 22 -6.25 -4.10 -3.66
CA THR A 22 -5.28 -3.23 -4.35
C THR A 22 -5.25 -1.83 -3.74
N LYS A 23 -4.74 -1.74 -2.50
CA LYS A 23 -4.52 -0.49 -1.74
C LYS A 23 -3.08 -0.34 -1.28
N THR A 24 -2.71 0.89 -0.97
CA THR A 24 -1.36 1.32 -0.65
C THR A 24 -0.68 0.51 0.45
N PHE A 25 -1.21 0.54 1.67
CA PHE A 25 -0.52 -0.06 2.82
C PHE A 25 -0.42 -1.59 2.72
N PRO A 26 -1.50 -2.34 2.36
CA PRO A 26 -1.39 -3.78 2.18
C PRO A 26 -0.36 -4.19 1.14
N ASN A 27 -0.34 -3.55 -0.04
CA ASN A 27 0.57 -3.95 -1.12
C ASN A 27 2.02 -3.53 -0.87
N HIS A 28 2.25 -2.31 -0.35
CA HIS A 28 3.60 -1.91 0.05
C HIS A 28 4.17 -2.84 1.12
N TYR A 29 3.35 -3.32 2.07
CA TYR A 29 3.81 -4.25 3.09
C TYR A 29 3.99 -5.67 2.57
N SER A 30 3.13 -6.12 1.64
CA SER A 30 3.32 -7.38 0.90
C SER A 30 4.65 -7.40 0.13
N LEU A 31 5.01 -6.31 -0.56
CA LEU A 31 6.26 -6.21 -1.32
C LEU A 31 7.51 -6.43 -0.47
N VAL A 32 7.47 -6.01 0.80
CA VAL A 32 8.62 -6.08 1.73
C VAL A 32 8.53 -7.24 2.72
N THR A 33 7.48 -8.05 2.68
CA THR A 33 7.34 -9.23 3.56
C THR A 33 7.21 -10.53 2.78
N GLY A 34 6.77 -10.47 1.51
CA GLY A 34 6.44 -11.65 0.70
C GLY A 34 5.18 -12.38 1.17
N LEU A 35 4.38 -11.74 2.01
CA LEU A 35 3.17 -12.32 2.61
C LEU A 35 1.90 -11.72 2.00
N TYR A 36 0.80 -12.45 2.04
CA TYR A 36 -0.53 -11.90 1.76
C TYR A 36 -1.00 -11.01 2.90
N ALA A 37 -1.95 -10.13 2.60
CA ALA A 37 -2.52 -9.18 3.55
C ALA A 37 -3.11 -9.87 4.80
N GLU A 38 -3.75 -11.03 4.62
CA GLU A 38 -4.26 -11.81 5.74
C GLU A 38 -3.18 -12.37 6.67
N SER A 39 -1.94 -12.51 6.20
CA SER A 39 -0.82 -13.08 6.96
C SER A 39 0.04 -12.03 7.63
N HIS A 40 0.18 -10.84 7.02
CA HIS A 40 1.00 -9.76 7.58
C HIS A 40 0.21 -8.71 8.38
N GLY A 41 -1.10 -8.91 8.56
CA GLY A 41 -1.95 -8.11 9.45
C GLY A 41 -2.44 -6.77 8.92
N ILE A 42 -1.76 -6.18 7.94
CA ILE A 42 -2.17 -4.95 7.23
C ILE A 42 -3.14 -5.27 6.08
N VAL A 43 -4.43 -5.42 6.39
CA VAL A 43 -5.45 -5.87 5.43
C VAL A 43 -6.06 -4.74 4.58
N SER A 44 -6.05 -3.50 5.06
CA SER A 44 -6.50 -2.30 4.33
C SER A 44 -5.83 -1.03 4.85
N ASN A 45 -6.01 0.10 4.15
CA ASN A 45 -5.68 1.44 4.63
C ASN A 45 -6.59 1.88 5.79
N GLU A 46 -7.80 1.32 5.88
CA GLU A 46 -8.77 1.52 6.97
C GLU A 46 -9.16 0.16 7.54
N MET A 47 -8.92 -0.06 8.84
CA MET A 47 -9.16 -1.37 9.47
C MET A 47 -9.72 -1.23 10.86
N TYR A 48 -10.31 -2.31 11.37
CA TYR A 48 -10.72 -2.43 12.75
C TYR A 48 -10.33 -3.81 13.27
N ASP A 49 -9.69 -3.82 14.43
CA ASP A 49 -9.34 -5.04 15.16
C ASP A 49 -10.42 -5.29 16.23
N PRO A 50 -11.24 -6.34 16.08
CA PRO A 50 -12.33 -6.61 17.00
C PRO A 50 -11.85 -7.13 18.36
N ASP A 51 -10.66 -7.76 18.42
CA ASP A 51 -10.13 -8.32 19.65
C ASP A 51 -9.55 -7.22 20.55
N LEU A 52 -8.88 -6.25 19.92
CA LEU A 52 -8.29 -5.10 20.60
C LEU A 52 -9.24 -3.90 20.71
N ASN A 53 -10.35 -3.92 19.96
CA ASN A 53 -11.32 -2.83 19.85
C ASN A 53 -10.66 -1.48 19.50
N ILE A 54 -9.80 -1.49 18.48
CA ILE A 54 -9.09 -0.30 17.97
C ILE A 54 -9.24 -0.19 16.46
N SER A 55 -9.18 1.05 15.94
CA SER A 55 -9.28 1.35 14.51
C SER A 55 -7.96 1.84 13.95
N PHE A 56 -7.60 1.35 12.78
CA PHE A 56 -6.47 1.79 11.99
C PHE A 56 -6.95 2.70 10.86
N SER A 57 -6.22 3.78 10.61
CA SER A 57 -6.39 4.65 9.44
C SER A 57 -5.02 5.16 9.04
N MET A 58 -4.70 5.07 7.75
CA MET A 58 -3.39 5.47 7.22
C MET A 58 -3.03 6.93 7.51
N ASP A 59 -4.05 7.80 7.63
CA ASP A 59 -3.88 9.24 7.85
C ASP A 59 -3.77 9.62 9.34
N LYS A 60 -3.84 8.65 10.25
CA LYS A 60 -3.86 8.88 11.70
C LYS A 60 -2.62 8.33 12.37
N SER A 61 -2.23 8.97 13.47
CA SER A 61 -1.09 8.54 14.30
C SER A 61 -1.22 7.11 14.83
N ASN A 62 -2.42 6.55 14.91
CA ASN A 62 -2.60 5.15 15.33
C ASN A 62 -1.99 4.15 14.34
N ALA A 63 -1.73 4.55 13.07
CA ALA A 63 -0.99 3.72 12.13
C ALA A 63 0.44 3.42 12.60
N LEU A 64 1.00 4.28 13.46
CA LEU A 64 2.34 4.11 14.05
C LEU A 64 2.37 3.16 15.25
N ASN A 65 1.23 2.61 15.67
CA ASN A 65 1.17 1.62 16.74
C ASN A 65 1.71 0.26 16.22
N PRO A 66 2.81 -0.28 16.79
CA PRO A 66 3.41 -1.52 16.30
C PRO A 66 2.46 -2.71 16.29
N VAL A 67 1.43 -2.74 17.15
CA VAL A 67 0.45 -3.84 17.23
C VAL A 67 -0.17 -4.24 15.89
N TRP A 68 -0.25 -3.31 14.93
CA TRP A 68 -0.75 -3.58 13.59
C TRP A 68 0.22 -4.39 12.70
N TRP A 69 1.52 -4.31 12.98
CA TRP A 69 2.61 -4.70 12.08
C TRP A 69 3.42 -5.91 12.56
N GLU A 70 3.19 -6.37 13.79
CA GLU A 70 3.96 -7.46 14.44
C GLU A 70 3.78 -8.86 13.79
N GLU A 71 2.81 -9.05 12.90
CA GLU A 71 2.56 -10.36 12.27
C GLU A 71 3.62 -10.74 11.22
N ALA A 72 4.51 -9.82 10.83
CA ALA A 72 5.52 -10.04 9.80
C ALA A 72 6.89 -9.42 10.12
N TYR A 73 7.93 -9.93 9.48
CA TYR A 73 9.27 -9.35 9.48
C TYR A 73 9.56 -8.75 8.11
N PRO A 74 9.51 -7.41 7.95
CA PRO A 74 9.81 -6.76 6.68
C PRO A 74 11.30 -6.87 6.33
N LEU A 75 11.63 -6.69 5.06
CA LEU A 75 12.99 -6.84 4.51
C LEU A 75 14.04 -6.04 5.28
N TRP A 76 13.73 -4.81 5.72
CA TRP A 76 14.69 -4.00 6.47
C TRP A 76 15.06 -4.60 7.83
N ILE A 77 14.10 -5.20 8.54
CA ILE A 77 14.34 -5.91 9.81
C ILE A 77 15.08 -7.22 9.53
N THR A 78 14.62 -7.99 8.55
CA THR A 78 15.25 -9.27 8.17
C THR A 78 16.73 -9.08 7.80
N ASN A 79 17.05 -8.03 7.06
CA ASN A 79 18.41 -7.64 6.71
C ASN A 79 19.24 -7.27 7.96
N GLN A 80 18.66 -6.52 8.89
CA GLN A 80 19.33 -6.09 10.13
C GLN A 80 19.58 -7.23 11.13
N ILE A 81 18.65 -8.18 11.24
CA ILE A 81 18.84 -9.38 12.06
C ILE A 81 20.05 -10.19 11.58
N GLN A 82 20.36 -10.13 10.28
CA GLN A 82 21.53 -10.77 9.69
C GLN A 82 22.82 -9.93 9.81
N GLY A 83 22.79 -8.82 10.55
CA GLY A 83 23.97 -7.98 10.82
C GLY A 83 24.23 -6.92 9.75
N HIS A 84 23.29 -6.69 8.83
CA HIS A 84 23.38 -5.65 7.81
C HIS A 84 22.61 -4.38 8.20
N LYS A 85 22.57 -3.40 7.29
CA LYS A 85 22.02 -2.06 7.55
C LYS A 85 21.06 -1.65 6.45
N SER A 86 19.97 -1.00 6.86
CA SER A 86 18.85 -0.66 5.99
C SER A 86 18.54 0.84 6.05
N GLY A 87 18.32 1.44 4.89
CA GLY A 87 17.87 2.83 4.73
C GLY A 87 16.43 2.89 4.21
N ALA A 88 15.61 3.78 4.75
CA ALA A 88 14.20 3.89 4.35
C ALA A 88 13.74 5.34 4.18
N ALA A 89 13.43 5.71 2.94
CA ALA A 89 12.81 6.99 2.62
C ALA A 89 11.30 6.79 2.45
N MET A 90 10.58 6.87 3.58
CA MET A 90 9.12 7.01 3.67
C MET A 90 8.28 5.83 3.15
N TRP A 91 8.79 4.60 3.19
CA TRP A 91 8.00 3.41 2.82
C TRP A 91 7.03 3.03 3.96
N PRO A 92 5.78 2.59 3.67
CA PRO A 92 4.83 2.19 4.72
C PRO A 92 5.41 1.18 5.73
N GLY A 93 5.30 1.50 7.02
CA GLY A 93 5.82 0.69 8.12
C GLY A 93 7.27 1.00 8.54
N THR A 94 8.01 1.81 7.77
CA THR A 94 9.43 2.11 8.09
C THR A 94 9.63 3.11 9.22
N ASP A 95 8.59 3.88 9.54
CA ASP A 95 8.51 4.78 10.70
C ASP A 95 7.73 4.17 11.87
N VAL A 96 7.56 2.83 11.86
CA VAL A 96 6.97 2.04 12.95
C VAL A 96 8.04 1.16 13.60
N GLN A 97 7.99 1.05 14.93
CA GLN A 97 8.93 0.20 15.70
C GLN A 97 8.48 -1.27 15.70
N ILE A 98 8.55 -1.93 14.55
CA ILE A 98 8.07 -3.30 14.35
C ILE A 98 9.04 -4.29 15.02
N HIS A 99 8.56 -5.20 15.86
CA HIS A 99 9.40 -6.11 16.66
C HIS A 99 10.45 -5.39 17.52
N GLY A 100 10.15 -4.14 17.92
CA GLY A 100 11.10 -3.30 18.66
C GLY A 100 12.22 -2.68 17.79
N ILE A 101 12.17 -2.81 16.47
CA ILE A 101 13.26 -2.45 15.55
C ILE A 101 12.78 -1.43 14.51
N PHE A 102 13.52 -0.32 14.36
CA PHE A 102 13.44 0.57 13.20
C PHE A 102 14.48 0.20 12.14
N PRO A 103 14.33 0.65 10.87
CA PRO A 103 15.46 0.70 9.95
C PRO A 103 16.63 1.50 10.54
N THR A 104 17.86 1.15 10.16
CA THR A 104 19.10 1.76 10.64
C THR A 104 19.09 3.27 10.39
N HIS A 105 18.62 3.65 9.21
CA HIS A 105 18.28 5.02 8.88
C HIS A 105 16.89 5.06 8.27
N TYR A 106 16.06 6.00 8.72
CA TYR A 106 14.74 6.21 8.13
C TYR A 106 14.32 7.67 8.19
N MET A 107 13.35 8.00 7.35
CA MET A 107 12.63 9.27 7.38
C MET A 107 11.19 9.02 7.83
N PRO A 108 10.71 9.70 8.89
CA PRO A 108 9.28 9.72 9.21
C PRO A 108 8.48 10.20 8.00
N TYR A 109 7.30 9.63 7.77
CA TYR A 109 6.47 10.04 6.65
C TYR A 109 6.13 11.54 6.73
N ASN A 110 6.47 12.27 5.67
CA ASN A 110 6.11 13.67 5.50
C ASN A 110 6.03 14.00 4.02
N ILE A 111 4.80 14.07 3.52
CA ILE A 111 4.47 14.33 2.11
C ILE A 111 5.09 15.64 1.57
N SER A 112 5.39 16.61 2.43
CA SER A 112 6.02 17.88 2.01
C SER A 112 7.51 17.77 1.69
N VAL A 113 8.16 16.64 2.01
CA VAL A 113 9.57 16.43 1.67
C VAL A 113 9.71 16.10 0.19
N SER A 114 10.55 16.89 -0.49
CA SER A 114 10.79 16.76 -1.93
C SER A 114 11.38 15.41 -2.31
N PHE A 115 11.16 14.98 -3.55
CA PHE A 115 11.77 13.75 -4.07
C PHE A 115 13.30 13.83 -4.02
N GLU A 116 13.84 15.02 -4.34
CA GLU A 116 15.27 15.31 -4.34
C GLU A 116 15.89 15.13 -2.95
N ASP A 117 15.21 15.61 -1.89
CA ASP A 117 15.68 15.43 -0.51
C ASP A 117 15.64 13.95 -0.10
N ARG A 118 14.60 13.20 -0.50
CA ARG A 118 14.50 11.75 -0.24
C ARG A 118 15.65 11.00 -0.92
N VAL A 119 15.93 11.32 -2.19
CA VAL A 119 17.05 10.75 -2.94
C VAL A 119 18.39 11.12 -2.31
N ALA A 120 18.57 12.38 -1.92
CA ALA A 120 19.82 12.83 -1.27
C ALA A 120 20.09 12.03 0.01
N ARG A 121 19.07 11.81 0.86
CA ARG A 121 19.19 10.95 2.05
C ARG A 121 19.54 9.52 1.71
N LEU A 122 18.89 8.95 0.70
CA LEU A 122 19.18 7.59 0.25
C LEU A 122 20.64 7.44 -0.19
N ILE A 123 21.14 8.37 -1.01
CA ILE A 123 22.54 8.40 -1.45
C ILE A 123 23.49 8.51 -0.25
N ASP A 124 23.23 9.45 0.67
CA ASP A 124 24.03 9.63 1.88
C ASP A 124 24.16 8.33 2.69
N TRP A 125 23.07 7.56 2.81
CA TRP A 125 23.08 6.29 3.52
C TRP A 125 23.87 5.19 2.80
N PHE A 126 23.90 5.17 1.47
CA PHE A 126 24.68 4.20 0.71
C PHE A 126 26.17 4.56 0.60
N THR A 127 26.51 5.85 0.64
CA THR A 127 27.91 6.32 0.51
C THR A 127 28.56 6.74 1.83
N GLY A 128 27.80 6.74 2.92
CA GLY A 128 28.24 7.20 4.23
C GLY A 128 29.35 6.33 4.84
N LYS A 129 29.83 6.75 6.01
CA LYS A 129 30.85 5.99 6.78
C LYS A 129 30.36 4.61 7.22
N ASP A 130 29.05 4.45 7.29
CA ASP A 130 28.40 3.25 7.76
C ASP A 130 27.29 2.83 6.77
N PRO A 131 27.69 2.32 5.59
CA PRO A 131 26.80 2.24 4.45
C PRO A 131 25.72 1.17 4.63
N VAL A 132 24.51 1.50 4.19
CA VAL A 132 23.43 0.52 4.04
C VAL A 132 23.66 -0.37 2.83
N ASN A 133 23.15 -1.60 2.85
CA ASN A 133 23.13 -2.49 1.69
C ASN A 133 21.70 -2.76 1.16
N PHE A 134 20.69 -2.25 1.85
CA PHE A 134 19.29 -2.31 1.45
C PHE A 134 18.65 -0.93 1.62
N GLY A 135 17.88 -0.51 0.63
CA GLY A 135 17.23 0.80 0.58
C GLY A 135 15.81 0.68 0.03
N VAL A 136 14.87 1.40 0.62
CA VAL A 136 13.52 1.61 0.07
C VAL A 136 13.23 3.11 -0.06
N LEU A 137 12.57 3.49 -1.16
CA LEU A 137 12.21 4.87 -1.48
C LEU A 137 10.79 4.89 -2.02
N TYR A 138 9.94 5.70 -1.40
CA TYR A 138 8.54 5.88 -1.80
C TYR A 138 8.31 7.29 -2.37
N TRP A 139 7.41 7.37 -3.36
CA TRP A 139 6.92 8.60 -3.94
C TRP A 139 5.42 8.48 -4.25
N GLU A 140 4.66 9.54 -3.98
CA GLU A 140 3.20 9.51 -3.96
C GLU A 140 2.57 9.61 -5.37
N GLU A 141 3.28 10.15 -6.36
CA GLU A 141 2.78 10.23 -7.73
C GLU A 141 3.12 8.96 -8.52
N PRO A 142 2.21 8.48 -9.41
CA PRO A 142 1.07 9.19 -10.00
C PRO A 142 -0.25 9.05 -9.24
N ASP A 143 -0.26 8.43 -8.05
CA ASP A 143 -1.50 8.03 -7.38
C ASP A 143 -2.37 9.23 -6.99
N ILE A 144 -1.77 10.25 -6.37
CA ILE A 144 -2.48 11.49 -5.98
C ILE A 144 -3.16 12.14 -7.17
N SER A 145 -2.43 12.36 -8.27
CA SER A 145 -3.01 12.96 -9.47
C SER A 145 -4.02 12.03 -10.14
N GLY A 146 -3.79 10.72 -10.13
CA GLY A 146 -4.72 9.71 -10.63
C GLY A 146 -6.06 9.73 -9.90
N HIS A 147 -6.06 9.88 -8.58
CA HIS A 147 -7.28 10.03 -7.77
C HIS A 147 -8.06 11.31 -8.12
N ASN A 148 -7.37 12.41 -8.39
CA ASN A 148 -8.00 13.71 -8.67
C ASN A 148 -8.51 13.84 -10.10
N LEU A 149 -7.77 13.30 -11.07
CA LEU A 149 -7.99 13.53 -12.50
C LEU A 149 -8.63 12.32 -13.20
N GLY A 150 -8.40 11.11 -12.68
CA GLY A 150 -8.66 9.85 -13.37
C GLY A 150 -7.53 9.45 -14.31
N PRO A 151 -7.25 8.14 -14.46
CA PRO A 151 -6.10 7.64 -15.23
C PRO A 151 -6.21 7.94 -16.73
N ASP A 152 -7.42 8.15 -17.26
CA ASP A 152 -7.65 8.43 -18.69
C ASP A 152 -7.56 9.93 -19.04
N SER A 153 -7.30 10.79 -18.04
CA SER A 153 -7.19 12.23 -18.24
C SER A 153 -5.92 12.58 -19.03
N VAL A 154 -6.05 13.43 -20.05
CA VAL A 154 -4.90 13.93 -20.82
C VAL A 154 -3.91 14.71 -19.96
N LEU A 155 -4.35 15.24 -18.81
CA LEU A 155 -3.50 15.93 -17.84
C LEU A 155 -2.53 14.97 -17.14
N MET A 156 -2.80 13.65 -17.15
CA MET A 156 -1.86 12.65 -16.62
C MET A 156 -0.58 12.55 -17.43
N ASN A 157 -0.57 13.01 -18.69
CA ASN A 157 0.64 13.00 -19.51
C ASN A 157 1.78 13.81 -18.88
N ASP A 158 1.46 14.99 -18.33
CA ASP A 158 2.45 15.86 -17.69
C ASP A 158 2.92 15.26 -16.35
N ILE A 159 2.03 14.60 -15.60
CA ILE A 159 2.37 13.89 -14.36
C ILE A 159 3.30 12.71 -14.64
N ILE A 160 2.98 11.89 -15.64
CA ILE A 160 3.82 10.75 -16.05
C ILE A 160 5.18 11.23 -16.57
N ALA A 161 5.21 12.35 -17.29
CA ALA A 161 6.46 12.97 -17.72
C ALA A 161 7.31 13.46 -16.53
N ASP A 162 6.70 14.07 -15.50
CA ASP A 162 7.39 14.46 -14.27
C ASP A 162 7.97 13.26 -13.51
N ILE A 163 7.24 12.15 -13.41
CA ILE A 163 7.74 10.92 -12.76
C ILE A 163 8.91 10.33 -13.56
N ASP A 164 8.85 10.36 -14.90
CA ASP A 164 9.98 9.95 -15.73
C ASP A 164 11.21 10.84 -15.49
N LEU A 165 11.03 12.15 -15.29
CA LEU A 165 12.11 13.07 -14.94
C LEU A 165 12.68 12.77 -13.54
N LYS A 166 11.84 12.45 -12.56
CA LYS A 166 12.25 12.04 -11.21
C LYS A 166 13.08 10.76 -11.23
N LEU A 167 12.66 9.76 -12.01
CA LEU A 167 13.48 8.57 -12.24
C LEU A 167 14.83 8.93 -12.87
N GLY A 168 14.85 9.83 -13.86
CA GLY A 168 16.08 10.36 -14.44
C GLY A 168 17.00 11.06 -13.43
N TYR A 169 16.42 11.82 -12.51
CA TYR A 169 17.14 12.44 -11.41
C TYR A 169 17.78 11.39 -10.50
N LEU A 170 17.03 10.37 -10.07
CA LEU A 170 17.54 9.27 -9.26
C LEU A 170 18.73 8.57 -9.94
N ILE A 171 18.58 8.19 -11.22
CA ILE A 171 19.64 7.58 -12.02
C ILE A 171 20.89 8.46 -12.04
N THR A 172 20.71 9.76 -12.28
CA THR A 172 21.82 10.72 -12.34
C THR A 172 22.55 10.83 -11.00
N GLN A 173 21.82 10.87 -9.88
CA GLN A 173 22.45 10.94 -8.55
C GLN A 173 23.20 9.66 -8.21
N LEU A 174 22.63 8.49 -8.55
CA LEU A 174 23.30 7.20 -8.37
C LEU A 174 24.59 7.09 -9.19
N GLN A 175 24.60 7.59 -10.43
CA GLN A 175 25.80 7.64 -11.26
C GLN A 175 26.87 8.56 -10.65
N LYS A 176 26.49 9.76 -10.21
CA LYS A 176 27.42 10.71 -9.55
C LYS A 176 28.01 10.14 -8.27
N ALA A 177 27.23 9.36 -7.53
CA ALA A 177 27.66 8.68 -6.32
C ALA A 177 28.50 7.42 -6.58
N GLY A 178 28.69 7.01 -7.84
CA GLY A 178 29.38 5.78 -8.20
C GLY A 178 28.61 4.50 -7.84
N LEU A 179 27.31 4.61 -7.57
CA LEU A 179 26.43 3.52 -7.13
C LEU A 179 25.72 2.80 -8.28
N TRP A 180 25.58 3.44 -9.44
CA TRP A 180 24.76 2.97 -10.56
C TRP A 180 25.15 1.58 -11.08
N GLU A 181 26.45 1.30 -11.18
CA GLU A 181 26.97 0.02 -11.68
C GLU A 181 27.07 -1.07 -10.58
N THR A 182 26.76 -0.72 -9.33
CA THR A 182 26.93 -1.61 -8.18
C THR A 182 25.63 -1.94 -7.45
N LEU A 183 24.62 -1.09 -7.55
CA LEU A 183 23.32 -1.30 -6.92
C LEU A 183 22.36 -2.03 -7.85
N ASN A 184 21.65 -3.01 -7.29
CA ASN A 184 20.47 -3.57 -7.93
C ASN A 184 19.27 -2.67 -7.62
N ILE A 185 18.60 -2.17 -8.66
CA ILE A 185 17.48 -1.24 -8.52
C ILE A 185 16.22 -1.92 -9.02
N ILE A 186 15.18 -1.87 -8.21
CA ILE A 186 13.83 -2.33 -8.55
C ILE A 186 12.93 -1.11 -8.53
N VAL A 187 12.27 -0.84 -9.66
CA VAL A 187 11.25 0.19 -9.79
C VAL A 187 9.91 -0.52 -9.98
N THR A 188 8.97 -0.31 -9.06
CA THR A 188 7.65 -0.97 -9.05
C THR A 188 6.60 -0.02 -8.50
N SER A 189 5.32 -0.39 -8.62
CA SER A 189 4.20 0.21 -7.90
C SER A 189 3.54 -0.82 -6.97
N ASP A 190 2.66 -0.32 -6.11
CA ASP A 190 1.81 -1.06 -5.18
C ASP A 190 0.46 -1.44 -5.76
N HIS A 191 -0.06 -0.65 -6.71
CA HIS A 191 -1.25 -0.98 -7.49
C HIS A 191 -1.34 -0.20 -8.81
N GLY A 192 -2.41 -0.46 -9.56
CA GLY A 192 -2.85 0.34 -10.70
C GLY A 192 -3.89 1.41 -10.32
N MET A 193 -4.56 1.96 -11.34
CA MET A 193 -5.62 2.97 -11.19
C MET A 193 -6.73 2.72 -12.22
N ALA A 194 -7.98 3.02 -11.86
CA ALA A 194 -9.14 2.82 -12.74
C ALA A 194 -10.03 4.08 -12.81
N GLN A 195 -10.63 4.32 -13.98
CA GLN A 195 -11.50 5.48 -14.18
C GLN A 195 -12.86 5.32 -13.49
N CYS A 196 -13.13 6.19 -12.53
CA CYS A 196 -14.42 6.26 -11.83
C CYS A 196 -15.40 7.23 -12.54
N SER A 197 -16.70 7.08 -12.24
CA SER A 197 -17.76 8.01 -12.67
C SER A 197 -18.82 8.15 -11.58
N LYS A 198 -19.39 9.36 -11.46
CA LYS A 198 -20.53 9.62 -10.57
C LYS A 198 -21.78 8.83 -10.96
N ASP A 199 -21.89 8.43 -12.22
CA ASP A 199 -23.01 7.62 -12.73
C ASP A 199 -22.89 6.14 -12.35
N ARG A 200 -21.73 5.72 -11.82
CA ARG A 200 -21.43 4.33 -11.43
C ARG A 200 -21.26 4.16 -9.92
N ILE A 201 -21.88 5.04 -9.12
CA ILE A 201 -21.86 4.95 -7.66
C ILE A 201 -22.96 4.00 -7.18
N ILE A 202 -22.58 3.06 -6.32
CA ILE A 202 -23.51 2.19 -5.59
C ILE A 202 -23.64 2.75 -4.17
N GLU A 203 -24.80 3.31 -3.84
CA GLU A 203 -25.09 3.90 -2.53
C GLU A 203 -25.67 2.82 -1.59
N LEU A 204 -24.86 2.35 -0.63
CA LEU A 204 -25.25 1.26 0.29
C LEU A 204 -26.50 1.59 1.11
N ASP A 205 -26.67 2.84 1.51
CA ASP A 205 -27.81 3.34 2.31
C ASP A 205 -29.17 3.18 1.60
N ARG A 206 -29.18 2.95 0.28
CA ARG A 206 -30.40 2.61 -0.47
C ARG A 206 -30.86 1.17 -0.25
N TYR A 207 -29.98 0.29 0.23
CA TYR A 207 -30.23 -1.14 0.36
C TYR A 207 -30.30 -1.57 1.82
N VAL A 208 -29.52 -0.95 2.69
CA VAL A 208 -29.40 -1.32 4.10
C VAL A 208 -29.34 -0.06 4.98
N ASN A 209 -30.04 -0.07 6.11
CA ASN A 209 -29.98 1.03 7.07
C ASN A 209 -28.57 1.08 7.70
N ASN A 210 -27.90 2.23 7.60
CA ASN A 210 -26.56 2.47 8.16
C ASN A 210 -26.51 2.32 9.70
N GLU A 211 -27.65 2.35 10.39
CA GLU A 211 -27.73 2.05 11.82
C GLU A 211 -27.49 0.57 12.14
N LEU A 212 -27.45 -0.32 11.15
CA LEU A 212 -27.28 -1.77 11.35
C LEU A 212 -25.83 -2.24 11.29
N TYR A 213 -24.89 -1.38 10.86
CA TYR A 213 -23.49 -1.74 10.69
C TYR A 213 -22.55 -0.56 10.96
N THR A 214 -21.26 -0.87 11.07
CA THR A 214 -20.17 0.09 11.02
C THR A 214 -19.46 -0.08 9.68
N TRP A 215 -19.28 1.02 8.96
CA TRP A 215 -18.57 1.02 7.69
C TRP A 215 -17.07 1.20 7.97
N ILE A 216 -16.27 0.15 7.77
CA ILE A 216 -14.86 0.13 8.14
C ILE A 216 -13.98 0.60 6.99
N ASP A 217 -14.20 0.06 5.80
CA ASP A 217 -13.53 0.48 4.58
C ASP A 217 -14.56 0.70 3.47
N PHE A 218 -14.31 1.67 2.60
CA PHE A 218 -15.36 2.29 1.77
C PHE A 218 -15.45 1.72 0.37
N SER A 219 -14.40 1.87 -0.45
CA SER A 219 -14.40 1.62 -1.89
C SER A 219 -12.97 1.35 -2.38
N PRO A 220 -12.76 0.61 -3.49
CA PRO A 220 -13.77 -0.18 -4.24
C PRO A 220 -14.13 -1.52 -3.57
N VAL A 221 -13.38 -1.89 -2.53
CA VAL A 221 -13.70 -3.03 -1.66
C VAL A 221 -14.18 -2.48 -0.32
N SER A 222 -15.47 -2.63 -0.07
CA SER A 222 -16.11 -2.19 1.15
C SER A 222 -16.00 -3.27 2.23
N ALA A 223 -15.56 -2.89 3.42
CA ALA A 223 -15.49 -3.75 4.59
C ALA A 223 -16.57 -3.35 5.60
N ILE A 224 -17.50 -4.26 5.87
CA ILE A 224 -18.73 -3.97 6.60
C ILE A 224 -18.75 -4.83 7.88
N LEU A 225 -18.88 -4.16 9.03
CA LEU A 225 -19.02 -4.80 10.33
C LEU A 225 -20.47 -4.66 10.83
N PRO A 226 -21.31 -5.69 10.73
CA PRO A 226 -22.66 -5.65 11.28
C PRO A 226 -22.65 -5.42 12.80
N LYS A 227 -23.63 -4.67 13.31
CA LYS A 227 -23.87 -4.56 14.75
C LYS A 227 -24.29 -5.93 15.33
N PRO A 228 -24.20 -6.12 16.66
CA PRO A 228 -24.64 -7.36 17.30
C PRO A 228 -26.04 -7.77 16.84
N ASP A 229 -26.21 -9.06 16.51
CA ASP A 229 -27.44 -9.67 16.01
C ASP A 229 -27.99 -9.11 14.69
N ARG A 230 -27.24 -8.25 13.96
CA ARG A 230 -27.65 -7.64 12.67
C ARG A 230 -27.00 -8.25 11.44
N TYR A 231 -26.18 -9.31 11.60
CA TYR A 231 -25.46 -9.93 10.49
C TYR A 231 -26.39 -10.32 9.34
N ASN A 232 -27.46 -11.08 9.62
CA ASN A 232 -28.40 -11.53 8.60
C ASN A 232 -29.18 -10.38 7.95
N ASP A 233 -29.53 -9.35 8.73
CA ASP A 233 -30.24 -8.17 8.23
C ASP A 233 -29.38 -7.45 7.18
N VAL A 234 -28.10 -7.23 7.49
CA VAL A 234 -27.14 -6.54 6.60
C VAL A 234 -26.78 -7.41 5.39
N TYR A 235 -26.43 -8.68 5.60
CA TYR A 235 -26.01 -9.56 4.50
C TYR A 235 -27.13 -9.81 3.49
N ASN A 236 -28.34 -10.14 3.95
CA ASN A 236 -29.47 -10.42 3.06
C ASN A 236 -29.92 -9.19 2.27
N ALA A 237 -29.76 -7.99 2.86
CA ALA A 237 -30.02 -6.74 2.17
C ALA A 237 -29.04 -6.47 1.02
N LEU A 238 -27.79 -6.95 1.13
CA LEU A 238 -26.71 -6.61 0.20
C LEU A 238 -26.40 -7.68 -0.87
N ILE A 239 -26.56 -8.98 -0.57
CA ILE A 239 -26.02 -10.09 -1.39
C ILE A 239 -26.42 -10.06 -2.87
N ASN A 240 -27.60 -9.53 -3.19
CA ASN A 240 -28.08 -9.35 -4.57
C ASN A 240 -28.61 -7.93 -4.82
N ALA A 241 -28.13 -6.95 -4.05
CA ALA A 241 -28.61 -5.57 -4.09
C ALA A 241 -28.34 -4.88 -5.43
N HIS A 242 -27.20 -5.17 -6.07
CA HIS A 242 -26.79 -4.48 -7.29
C HIS A 242 -25.98 -5.41 -8.22
N PRO A 243 -26.22 -5.41 -9.54
CA PRO A 243 -25.56 -6.34 -10.48
C PRO A 243 -24.05 -6.11 -10.62
N ASN A 244 -23.56 -4.91 -10.32
CA ASN A 244 -22.12 -4.57 -10.33
C ASN A 244 -21.50 -4.57 -8.92
N MET A 245 -22.09 -5.30 -7.97
CA MET A 245 -21.52 -5.48 -6.63
C MET A 245 -21.60 -6.95 -6.27
N THR A 246 -20.46 -7.56 -5.97
CA THR A 246 -20.42 -8.91 -5.42
C THR A 246 -20.18 -8.83 -3.93
N VAL A 247 -21.05 -9.46 -3.14
CA VAL A 247 -20.93 -9.47 -1.68
C VAL A 247 -20.52 -10.86 -1.25
N TYR A 248 -19.49 -10.93 -0.40
CA TYR A 248 -18.99 -12.16 0.17
C TYR A 248 -19.20 -12.13 1.68
N LYS A 249 -19.62 -13.27 2.24
CA LYS A 249 -19.27 -13.57 3.62
C LYS A 249 -17.78 -13.84 3.68
N LYS A 250 -17.13 -13.49 4.79
CA LYS A 250 -15.69 -13.68 4.97
C LYS A 250 -15.20 -15.09 4.59
N GLU A 251 -15.94 -16.11 4.99
CA GLU A 251 -15.64 -17.51 4.72
C GLU A 251 -15.88 -17.96 3.26
N GLU A 252 -16.64 -17.17 2.50
CA GLU A 252 -16.97 -17.41 1.08
C GLU A 252 -16.10 -16.58 0.12
N ILE A 253 -15.17 -15.77 0.64
CA ILE A 253 -14.20 -15.02 -0.17
C ILE A 253 -13.35 -16.01 -0.98
N PRO A 254 -13.20 -15.84 -2.30
CA PRO A 254 -12.45 -16.75 -3.16
C PRO A 254 -11.02 -17.00 -2.66
N ASP A 255 -10.62 -18.27 -2.53
CA ASP A 255 -9.30 -18.68 -2.01
C ASP A 255 -8.13 -18.00 -2.71
N ARG A 256 -8.26 -17.74 -4.03
CA ARG A 256 -7.24 -17.05 -4.83
C ARG A 256 -6.91 -15.63 -4.36
N PHE A 257 -7.78 -15.02 -3.54
CA PHE A 257 -7.54 -13.69 -2.98
C PHE A 257 -6.71 -13.73 -1.71
N HIS A 258 -6.61 -14.87 -1.01
CA HIS A 258 -5.91 -14.98 0.26
C HIS A 258 -6.30 -13.85 1.23
N TYR A 259 -7.62 -13.67 1.40
CA TYR A 259 -8.20 -12.56 2.15
C TYR A 259 -9.38 -13.04 3.01
N LYS A 260 -9.15 -14.02 3.87
CA LYS A 260 -10.15 -14.56 4.82
C LYS A 260 -9.58 -14.92 6.19
N HIS A 261 -8.28 -15.15 6.30
CA HIS A 261 -7.63 -15.70 7.51
C HIS A 261 -6.97 -14.64 8.40
N ASN A 262 -7.66 -13.52 8.66
CA ASN A 262 -7.22 -12.52 9.63
C ASN A 262 -8.42 -11.89 10.35
N ASN A 263 -8.32 -11.62 11.66
CA ASN A 263 -9.45 -11.07 12.45
C ASN A 263 -9.82 -9.64 12.05
N ARG A 264 -8.92 -8.90 11.42
CA ARG A 264 -9.16 -7.54 10.91
C ARG A 264 -9.95 -7.50 9.61
N ILE A 265 -10.12 -8.67 8.95
CA ILE A 265 -11.03 -8.80 7.80
C ILE A 265 -12.45 -8.94 8.32
N GLN A 266 -13.31 -8.00 7.90
CA GLN A 266 -14.66 -7.86 8.41
C GLN A 266 -15.60 -8.98 7.93
N PRO A 267 -16.72 -9.26 8.63
CA PRO A 267 -17.60 -10.38 8.31
C PRO A 267 -18.25 -10.32 6.93
N ILE A 268 -18.45 -9.12 6.38
CA ILE A 268 -19.05 -8.90 5.06
C ILE A 268 -18.11 -8.01 4.25
N ILE A 269 -17.73 -8.48 3.06
CA ILE A 269 -16.93 -7.75 2.08
C ILE A 269 -17.76 -7.55 0.82
N ALA A 270 -17.92 -6.30 0.37
CA ALA A 270 -18.57 -5.99 -0.89
C ALA A 270 -17.57 -5.43 -1.90
N VAL A 271 -17.50 -6.03 -3.08
CA VAL A 271 -16.55 -5.72 -4.16
C VAL A 271 -17.33 -5.17 -5.35
N ALA A 272 -16.96 -3.97 -5.81
CA ALA A 272 -17.58 -3.30 -6.97
C ALA A 272 -16.58 -3.10 -8.11
#